data_AF-A0A1G1GPX9-F1
#
_entry.id   AF-A0A1G1GPX9-F1
#
_cell.length_a   1.000
_cell.length_b   1.000
_cell.length_c   1.000
_cell.angle_alpha   90.00
_cell.angle_beta   90.00
_cell.angle_gamma   90.00
#
_symmetry.space_group_name_H-M   'P 1'
#
loop_
_entity.id
_entity.type
_entity.pdbx_description
1 polymer ?
#
loop_
_entity_poly.entity_id
_entity_poly.type
_entity_poly.pdbx_seq_one_letter_code
_entity_poly.pdbx_strand_id
1 'polypeptide(L)'
;MNKKIEEMVALGAAYALHCRPCMEYHKQQALEAGLTQEEMQAAIGVAEAVREGAGRKNKSFAEDLFGSLKAEGCCPAGSACCP
;
A
#
# COMPACT_ATOMS: atom_id res chain seq x y z
N MET A 1 -21.35 10.46 6.16
CA MET A 1 -20.12 11.05 5.56
C MET A 1 -20.37 11.32 4.08
N ASN A 2 -19.62 12.19 3.40
CA ASN A 2 -19.76 12.37 1.95
C ASN A 2 -19.22 11.12 1.22
N LYS A 3 -20.00 10.53 0.31
CA LYS A 3 -19.64 9.27 -0.38
C LYS A 3 -18.34 9.37 -1.19
N LYS A 4 -18.10 10.51 -1.82
CA LYS A 4 -16.84 10.80 -2.52
C LYS A 4 -15.65 10.70 -1.57
N ILE A 5 -15.75 11.32 -0.40
CA ILE A 5 -14.67 11.28 0.62
C ILE A 5 -14.52 9.87 1.20
N GLU A 6 -15.63 9.18 1.46
CA GLU A 6 -15.63 7.81 1.98
C GLU A 6 -14.88 6.84 1.06
N GLU A 7 -15.19 6.86 -0.24
CA GLU A 7 -14.54 5.97 -1.20
C GLU A 7 -13.07 6.37 -1.48
N MET A 8 -12.73 7.66 -1.40
CA MET A 8 -11.34 8.12 -1.44
C MET A 8 -10.50 7.51 -0.31
N VAL A 9 -11.03 7.57 0.92
CA VAL A 9 -10.36 7.01 2.11
C VAL A 9 -10.29 5.49 2.02
N ALA A 10 -11.38 4.84 1.60
CA ALA A 10 -11.43 3.38 1.48
C ALA A 10 -10.46 2.85 0.42
N LEU A 11 -10.33 3.53 -0.73
CA LEU A 11 -9.38 3.18 -1.77
C LEU A 11 -7.93 3.30 -1.28
N GLY A 12 -7.58 4.38 -0.58
CA GLY A 12 -6.26 4.57 0.02
C GLY A 12 -5.95 3.50 1.06
N ALA A 13 -6.91 3.18 1.94
CA ALA A 13 -6.76 2.11 2.94
C ALA A 13 -6.58 0.73 2.30
N ALA A 14 -7.37 0.41 1.27
CA ALA A 14 -7.26 -0.84 0.52
C ALA A 14 -5.86 -1.01 -0.10
N TYR A 15 -5.30 0.06 -0.67
CA TYR A 15 -3.94 0.07 -1.21
C TYR A 15 -2.89 -0.13 -0.11
N ALA A 16 -2.97 0.64 0.98
CA ALA A 16 -2.00 0.58 2.08
C ALA A 16 -1.93 -0.83 2.72
N LEU A 17 -3.04 -1.57 2.73
CA LEU A 17 -3.16 -2.91 3.31
C LEU A 17 -2.95 -4.05 2.29
N HIS A 18 -2.57 -3.74 1.04
CA HIS A 18 -2.40 -4.75 -0.01
C HIS A 18 -3.65 -5.59 -0.33
N CYS A 19 -4.85 -5.08 -0.05
CA CYS A 19 -6.07 -5.82 -0.35
C CYS A 19 -6.48 -5.62 -1.81
N ARG A 20 -5.98 -6.49 -2.71
CA ARG A 20 -6.32 -6.48 -4.15
C ARG A 20 -7.83 -6.42 -4.45
N PRO A 21 -8.68 -7.33 -3.93
CA PRO A 21 -10.11 -7.26 -4.21
C PRO A 21 -10.77 -5.99 -3.65
N CYS A 22 -10.28 -5.48 -2.51
CA CYS A 22 -10.78 -4.21 -1.96
C CYS A 22 -10.42 -3.02 -2.86
N MET A 23 -9.21 -2.99 -3.44
CA MET A 23 -8.80 -1.94 -4.37
C MET A 23 -9.68 -1.94 -5.63
N GLU A 24 -9.96 -3.11 -6.19
CA GLU A 24 -10.84 -3.25 -7.36
C GLU A 24 -12.25 -2.74 -7.06
N TYR A 25 -12.83 -3.16 -5.92
CA TYR A 25 -14.15 -2.73 -5.48
C TYR A 25 -14.22 -1.22 -5.23
N HIS A 26 -13.33 -0.68 -4.39
CA HIS A 26 -13.38 0.74 -4.02
C HIS A 26 -12.98 1.67 -5.18
N LYS A 27 -12.23 1.20 -6.17
CA LYS A 27 -12.01 1.95 -7.41
C LYS A 27 -13.33 2.16 -8.16
N GLN A 28 -14.15 1.12 -8.29
CA GLN A 28 -15.46 1.22 -8.95
C GLN A 28 -16.39 2.16 -8.17
N GLN A 29 -16.48 2.00 -6.85
CA GLN A 29 -17.32 2.87 -6.02
C GLN A 29 -16.84 4.33 -6.01
N ALA A 30 -15.53 4.57 -6.04
CA ALA A 30 -14.97 5.92 -6.13
C ALA A 30 -15.35 6.61 -7.45
N LEU A 31 -15.32 5.89 -8.58
CA LEU A 31 -15.77 6.41 -9.87
C LEU A 31 -17.27 6.77 -9.83
N GLU A 32 -18.11 5.89 -9.29
CA GLU A 32 -19.54 6.15 -9.12
C GLU A 32 -19.82 7.36 -8.21
N ALA A 33 -18.99 7.56 -7.19
CA ALA A 33 -19.05 8.70 -6.29
C ALA A 33 -18.47 10.01 -6.87
N GLY A 34 -17.95 9.97 -8.10
CA GLY A 34 -17.43 11.14 -8.81
C GLY A 34 -16.00 11.54 -8.47
N LEU A 35 -15.15 10.58 -8.06
CA LEU A 35 -13.70 10.82 -8.05
C LEU A 35 -13.14 10.83 -9.46
N THR A 36 -12.23 11.76 -9.71
CA THR A 36 -11.42 11.73 -10.93
C THR A 36 -10.25 10.75 -10.80
N GLN A 37 -9.65 10.40 -11.94
CA GLN A 37 -8.46 9.56 -11.98
C GLN A 37 -7.29 10.20 -11.23
N GLU A 38 -7.15 11.51 -11.32
CA GLU A 38 -6.11 12.29 -10.65
C GLU A 38 -6.32 12.29 -9.13
N GLU A 39 -7.56 12.45 -8.65
CA GLU A 39 -7.88 12.39 -7.22
C GLU A 39 -7.59 10.99 -6.63
N MET A 40 -7.94 9.92 -7.37
CA MET A 40 -7.61 8.56 -6.97
C MET A 40 -6.09 8.31 -6.94
N GLN A 41 -5.36 8.78 -7.94
CA GLN A 41 -3.89 8.69 -7.97
C GLN A 41 -3.25 9.45 -6.82
N ALA A 42 -3.74 10.65 -6.50
CA ALA A 42 -3.28 11.41 -5.35
C ALA A 42 -3.53 10.67 -4.03
N ALA A 43 -4.72 10.09 -3.84
CA ALA A 43 -5.03 9.28 -2.67
C ALA A 43 -4.11 8.05 -2.53
N ILE A 44 -3.84 7.36 -3.64
CA ILE A 44 -2.89 6.23 -3.69
C ILE A 44 -1.47 6.69 -3.35
N GLY A 45 -1.01 7.81 -3.92
CA GLY A 45 0.33 8.34 -3.63
C GLY A 45 0.53 8.70 -2.15
N VAL A 46 -0.49 9.29 -1.51
CA VAL A 46 -0.48 9.53 -0.06
C VAL A 46 -0.43 8.21 0.71
N ALA A 47 -1.27 7.23 0.32
CA ALA A 47 -1.30 5.92 0.96
C ALA A 47 0.04 5.17 0.82
N GLU A 48 0.71 5.27 -0.33
CA GLU A 48 2.03 4.71 -0.60
C GLU A 48 3.09 5.30 0.33
N ALA A 49 3.17 6.63 0.42
CA ALA A 49 4.13 7.30 1.30
C ALA A 49 3.95 6.90 2.78
N VAL A 50 2.70 6.82 3.25
CA VAL A 50 2.37 6.37 4.61
C VAL A 50 2.78 4.91 4.83
N ARG A 51 2.41 4.03 3.88
CA ARG A 51 2.73 2.60 3.92
C ARG A 51 4.24 2.35 3.98
N GLU A 52 5.00 3.04 3.14
CA GLU A 52 6.46 2.92 3.15
C GLU A 52 7.07 3.42 4.47
N GLY A 53 6.57 4.55 4.99
CA GLY A 53 6.99 5.08 6.28
C GLY A 53 6.76 4.07 7.41
N ALA A 54 5.57 3.46 7.44
CA ALA A 54 5.23 2.40 8.37
C ALA A 54 6.15 1.17 8.20
N GLY A 55 6.42 0.76 6.96
CA GLY A 55 7.34 -0.34 6.65
C GLY A 55 8.76 -0.08 7.16
N ARG A 56 9.31 1.13 6.93
CA ARG A 56 10.63 1.52 7.43
C ARG A 56 10.69 1.52 8.96
N LYS A 57 9.67 2.05 9.63
CA LYS A 57 9.61 2.06 11.10
C LYS A 57 9.46 0.66 11.67
N ASN A 58 8.64 -0.19 11.06
CA ASN A 58 8.50 -1.58 11.46
C ASN A 58 9.82 -2.35 11.29
N LYS A 59 10.55 -2.11 10.19
CA LYS A 59 11.87 -2.69 9.98
C LYS A 59 12.86 -2.25 11.06
N SER A 60 12.94 -0.94 11.34
CA SER A 60 13.79 -0.39 12.41
C SER A 60 13.46 -1.02 13.76
N PHE A 61 12.17 -1.13 14.10
CA PHE A 61 11.73 -1.74 15.34
C PHE A 61 12.13 -3.23 15.42
N ALA A 62 12.00 -3.97 14.32
CA ALA A 62 12.45 -5.35 14.25
C ALA A 62 13.98 -5.47 14.41
N GLU A 63 14.75 -4.54 13.83
CA GLU A 63 16.21 -4.49 14.02
C GLU A 63 16.60 -4.18 15.48
N ASP A 64 15.85 -3.31 16.15
CA ASP A 64 16.06 -3.02 17.58
C ASP A 64 15.79 -4.25 18.46
N LEU A 65 14.77 -5.05 18.12
CA LEU A 65 14.39 -6.25 18.87
C LEU A 65 15.28 -7.46 18.60
N PHE A 66 15.64 -7.69 17.34
CA PHE A 66 16.27 -8.92 16.89
C PHE A 66 17.74 -8.73 16.45
N GLY A 67 18.24 -7.49 16.46
CA GLY A 67 19.52 -7.13 15.85
C GLY A 67 19.41 -7.00 14.33
N SER A 68 20.55 -6.83 13.65
CA SER A 68 20.59 -6.62 12.20
C SER A 68 19.89 -7.77 11.45
N LEU A 69 18.82 -7.43 10.72
CA LEU A 69 18.10 -8.38 9.89
C LEU A 69 18.93 -8.71 8.65
N LYS A 70 19.29 -9.99 8.47
CA LYS A 70 19.90 -10.46 7.24
C LYS A 70 18.83 -10.59 6.17
N ALA A 71 18.98 -9.88 5.07
CA ALA A 71 18.19 -10.13 3.87
C ALA A 71 18.68 -11.43 3.24
N GLU A 72 18.14 -12.55 3.69
CA GLU A 72 18.36 -13.83 3.04
C GLU A 72 17.28 -13.98 1.97
N GLY A 73 17.69 -13.86 0.70
CA GLY A 73 16.82 -14.23 -0.41
C GLY A 73 16.46 -15.71 -0.28
N CYS A 74 15.20 -16.06 -0.55
CA CYS A 74 14.77 -17.46 -0.64
C CYS A 74 15.55 -18.23 -1.73
N CYS A 75 16.13 -17.52 -2.70
CA CYS A 75 16.88 -18.08 -3.80
C CYS A 75 18.28 -17.43 -3.95
N PRO A 76 19.23 -18.13 -4.60
CA PRO A 76 20.54 -17.55 -4.93
C PRO A 76 20.42 -16.26 -5.74
N ALA A 77 21.35 -15.34 -5.51
CA ALA A 77 21.46 -14.10 -6.29
C ALA A 77 21.61 -14.43 -7.79
N GLY A 78 20.78 -13.81 -8.63
CA GLY A 78 20.76 -14.04 -10.08
C GLY A 78 19.91 -15.24 -10.53
N SER A 79 19.17 -15.89 -9.63
CA SER A 79 18.21 -16.93 -10.03
C SER A 79 16.99 -16.34 -10.75
N ALA A 80 16.49 -17.05 -11.77
CA ALA A 80 15.31 -16.63 -12.54
C ALA A 80 14.01 -16.54 -11.71
N CYS A 81 13.99 -17.12 -10.50
CA CYS A 81 12.84 -17.12 -9.61
C CYS A 81 12.71 -15.84 -8.76
N CYS A 82 13.78 -15.05 -8.59
CA CYS A 82 13.79 -13.81 -7.82
C CYS A 82 14.52 -12.70 -8.61
N PRO A 83 13.83 -12.03 -9.55
CA PRO A 83 14.38 -10.90 -10.29
C PRO A 83 14.60 -9.65 -9.43
#